data_AF-A0A9P0JN29-F1
#
_entry.id   AF-A0A9P0JN29-F1
#
_cell.length_a   1.000
_cell.length_b   1.000
_cell.length_c   1.000
_cell.angle_alpha   90.00
_cell.angle_beta   90.00
_cell.angle_gamma   90.00
#
_symmetry.space_group_name_H-M   'P 1'
#
loop_
_entity.id
_entity.type
_entity.pdbx_description
1 polymer ?
#
loop_
_entity_poly.entity_id
_entity_poly.type
_entity_poly.pdbx_seq_one_letter_code
_entity_poly.pdbx_strand_id
1 'polypeptide(L)'
;MSGEGGDENWLNSWEQQCSDAMDEQPNYEQSLITECSNSQTKIWSSFQESATAVAQLYRDRDMGDPGAIWSQFQTAAGTLTSIYRESCESLKRTNELAKQSGYQKRNSELFNWAKRKRRLIRREDLLAYLAGKHPPPPPRQSHHHHPHHRLLSRI
;
A
#
# COMPACT_ATOMS: atom_id res chain seq x y z
N MET A 1 -22.20 -12.14 39.24
CA MET A 1 -20.77 -12.37 38.99
C MET A 1 -20.43 -11.69 37.67
N SER A 2 -19.42 -10.82 37.74
CA SER A 2 -18.67 -10.18 36.65
C SER A 2 -19.42 -9.25 35.70
N GLY A 3 -19.20 -7.94 35.90
CA GLY A 3 -19.54 -6.91 34.93
C GLY A 3 -18.57 -6.92 33.75
N GLU A 4 -19.11 -7.01 32.55
CA GLU A 4 -18.45 -6.70 31.29
C GLU A 4 -19.19 -5.51 30.69
N GLY A 5 -18.77 -4.30 31.07
CA GLY A 5 -19.44 -3.07 30.63
C GLY A 5 -18.59 -1.84 30.93
N GLY A 6 -17.29 -1.90 30.63
CA GLY A 6 -16.34 -0.88 31.06
C GLY A 6 -15.04 -0.85 30.28
N ASP A 7 -15.14 -0.61 28.97
CA ASP A 7 -14.05 0.08 28.25
C ASP A 7 -14.64 0.91 27.08
N GLU A 8 -15.81 1.51 27.30
CA GLU A 8 -16.44 2.38 26.30
C GLU A 8 -15.67 3.71 26.23
N ASN A 9 -14.73 3.71 25.30
CA ASN A 9 -14.26 4.87 24.56
C ASN A 9 -13.61 5.97 25.40
N TRP A 10 -12.34 5.75 25.77
CA TRP A 10 -11.48 6.78 26.37
C TRP A 10 -11.14 7.94 25.41
N LEU A 11 -11.59 7.87 24.15
CA LEU A 11 -11.45 8.93 23.16
C LEU A 11 -12.40 10.09 23.48
N ASN A 12 -11.90 11.32 23.33
CA ASN A 12 -12.77 12.49 23.37
C ASN A 12 -13.63 12.58 22.09
N SER A 13 -14.64 13.46 22.08
CA SER A 13 -15.57 13.60 20.94
C SER A 13 -14.87 13.92 19.61
N TRP A 14 -13.78 14.71 19.63
CA TRP A 14 -13.01 15.03 18.42
C TRP A 14 -12.15 13.84 17.95
N GLU A 15 -11.54 13.10 18.89
CA GLU A 15 -10.81 11.86 18.60
C GLU A 15 -11.75 10.78 18.03
N GLN A 16 -13.02 10.74 18.47
CA GLN A 16 -14.02 9.86 17.89
C GLN A 16 -14.33 10.21 16.44
N GLN A 17 -14.55 11.49 16.12
CA GLN A 17 -14.77 11.94 14.74
C GLN A 17 -13.59 11.56 13.82
N CYS A 18 -12.35 11.62 14.34
CA CYS A 18 -11.17 11.17 13.60
C CYS A 18 -11.15 9.64 13.39
N SER A 19 -11.67 8.86 14.34
CA SER A 19 -11.87 7.41 14.18
C SER A 19 -12.87 7.11 13.09
N ASP A 20 -14.04 7.76 13.15
CA ASP A 20 -15.13 7.54 12.20
C ASP A 20 -14.67 7.89 10.77
N ALA A 21 -13.95 9.01 10.61
CA ALA A 21 -13.40 9.42 9.32
C ALA A 21 -12.35 8.44 8.73
N MET A 22 -11.67 7.63 9.57
CA MET A 22 -10.78 6.56 9.12
C MET A 22 -11.57 5.33 8.66
N ASP A 23 -12.65 5.00 9.35
CA ASP A 23 -13.52 3.86 9.03
C ASP A 23 -14.38 4.12 7.78
N GLU A 24 -14.72 5.39 7.50
CA GLU A 24 -15.41 5.82 6.28
C GLU A 24 -14.54 5.82 5.02
N GLN A 25 -13.22 5.63 5.14
CA GLN A 25 -12.34 5.62 3.96
C GLN A 25 -12.65 4.43 3.05
N PRO A 26 -12.60 4.60 1.71
CA PRO A 26 -12.71 3.49 0.78
C PRO A 26 -11.62 2.44 1.03
N ASN A 27 -11.92 1.16 0.78
CA ASN A 27 -10.90 0.12 0.83
C ASN A 27 -10.03 0.18 -0.43
N TYR A 28 -8.91 0.90 -0.34
CA TYR A 28 -8.00 1.10 -1.47
C TYR A 28 -7.24 -0.18 -1.83
N GLU A 29 -6.96 -1.05 -0.86
CA GLU A 29 -6.33 -2.34 -1.11
C GLU A 29 -7.22 -3.25 -1.97
N GLN A 30 -8.50 -3.36 -1.61
CA GLN A 30 -9.47 -4.11 -2.40
C GLN A 30 -9.64 -3.50 -3.79
N SER A 31 -9.70 -2.16 -3.87
CA SER A 31 -9.79 -1.45 -5.14
C SER A 31 -8.57 -1.71 -6.04
N LEU A 32 -7.36 -1.74 -5.45
CA LEU A 32 -6.11 -2.05 -6.13
C LEU A 32 -6.12 -3.49 -6.69
N ILE A 33 -6.51 -4.46 -5.87
CA ILE A 33 -6.61 -5.87 -6.28
C ILE A 33 -7.58 -6.03 -7.45
N THR A 34 -8.77 -5.45 -7.33
CA THR A 34 -9.79 -5.49 -8.38
C THR A 34 -9.31 -4.83 -9.67
N GLU A 35 -8.69 -3.65 -9.59
CA GLU A 35 -8.17 -2.95 -10.77
C GLU A 35 -7.04 -3.72 -11.47
N CYS A 36 -6.10 -4.29 -10.71
CA CYS A 36 -5.05 -5.16 -11.25
C CYS A 36 -5.64 -6.36 -12.00
N SER A 37 -6.59 -7.06 -11.39
CA SER A 37 -7.23 -8.24 -11.99
C SER A 37 -8.00 -7.89 -13.27
N ASN A 38 -8.78 -6.79 -13.24
CA ASN A 38 -9.54 -6.31 -14.39
C ASN A 38 -8.62 -5.92 -15.54
N SER A 39 -7.58 -5.13 -15.25
CA SER A 39 -6.59 -4.71 -16.23
C SER A 39 -5.84 -5.90 -16.85
N GLN A 40 -5.42 -6.86 -16.02
CA GLN A 40 -4.75 -8.07 -16.49
C GLN A 40 -5.64 -8.88 -17.42
N THR A 41 -6.90 -9.12 -17.02
CA THR A 41 -7.88 -9.88 -17.81
C THR A 41 -8.14 -9.21 -19.16
N LYS A 42 -8.28 -7.88 -19.16
CA LYS A 42 -8.55 -7.12 -20.37
C LYS A 42 -7.37 -7.16 -21.35
N ILE A 43 -6.17 -6.85 -20.88
CA ILE A 43 -4.94 -6.88 -21.69
C ILE A 43 -4.69 -8.29 -22.22
N TRP A 44 -4.88 -9.31 -21.39
CA TRP A 44 -4.74 -10.71 -21.80
C TRP A 44 -5.71 -11.09 -22.91
N SER A 45 -6.97 -10.67 -22.82
CA SER A 45 -7.98 -10.95 -23.85
C SER A 45 -7.60 -10.32 -25.19
N SER A 46 -7.19 -9.04 -25.19
CA SER A 46 -6.72 -8.38 -26.41
C SER A 46 -5.44 -9.01 -26.96
N PHE A 47 -4.55 -9.49 -26.10
CA PHE A 47 -3.37 -10.23 -26.52
C PHE A 47 -3.76 -11.53 -27.23
N GLN A 48 -4.71 -12.30 -26.68
CA GLN A 48 -5.20 -13.53 -27.32
C GLN A 48 -5.86 -13.24 -28.67
N GLU A 49 -6.63 -12.16 -28.79
CA GLU A 49 -7.23 -11.72 -30.04
C GLU A 49 -6.16 -11.40 -31.10
N SER A 50 -5.15 -10.61 -30.73
CA SER A 50 -4.03 -10.28 -31.60
C SER A 50 -3.26 -11.52 -32.04
N ALA A 51 -2.93 -12.41 -31.11
CA ALA A 51 -2.21 -13.65 -31.39
C ALA A 51 -3.01 -14.57 -32.32
N THR A 52 -4.34 -14.64 -32.15
CA THR A 52 -5.22 -15.43 -33.01
C THR A 52 -5.26 -14.88 -34.43
N ALA A 53 -5.37 -13.55 -34.57
CA ALA A 53 -5.32 -12.89 -35.88
C ALA A 53 -3.98 -13.12 -36.58
N VAL A 54 -2.85 -13.04 -35.85
CA VAL A 54 -1.51 -13.36 -36.39
C VAL A 54 -1.40 -14.83 -36.82
N ALA A 55 -1.94 -15.76 -36.04
CA ALA A 55 -1.93 -17.18 -36.42
C ALA A 55 -2.77 -17.44 -37.69
N GLN A 56 -3.89 -16.74 -37.86
CA GLN A 56 -4.70 -16.81 -39.08
C GLN A 56 -3.97 -16.23 -40.29
N LEU A 57 -3.28 -15.09 -40.14
CA LEU A 57 -2.42 -14.53 -41.20
C LEU A 57 -1.38 -15.54 -41.70
N TYR A 58 -0.75 -16.27 -40.78
CA TYR A 58 0.23 -17.29 -41.15
C TYR A 58 -0.42 -18.47 -41.87
N ARG A 59 -1.57 -18.94 -41.38
CA ARG A 59 -2.30 -20.08 -41.96
C ARG A 59 -2.80 -19.78 -43.38
N ASP A 60 -3.35 -18.59 -43.58
CA ASP A 60 -4.05 -18.24 -44.81
C ASP A 60 -3.15 -17.49 -45.80
N ARG A 61 -1.85 -17.36 -45.52
CA ARG A 61 -0.89 -16.56 -46.30
C ARG A 61 -0.86 -16.88 -47.80
N ASP A 62 -0.92 -18.16 -48.15
CA ASP A 62 -0.72 -18.62 -49.53
C ASP A 62 -2.03 -18.99 -50.25
N MET A 63 -3.14 -19.15 -49.52
CA MET A 63 -4.42 -19.69 -50.02
C MET A 63 -5.64 -18.83 -49.63
N GLY A 64 -5.44 -17.80 -48.81
CA GLY A 64 -6.51 -16.96 -48.28
C GLY A 64 -6.96 -15.87 -49.25
N ASP A 65 -8.22 -15.47 -49.10
CA ASP A 65 -8.74 -14.28 -49.76
C ASP A 65 -7.95 -13.03 -49.30
N PRO A 66 -7.44 -12.18 -50.22
CA PRO A 66 -6.67 -10.99 -49.85
C PRO A 66 -7.42 -10.03 -48.92
N GLY A 67 -8.74 -9.92 -49.05
CA GLY A 67 -9.57 -9.10 -48.17
C GLY A 67 -9.62 -9.65 -46.74
N ALA A 68 -9.77 -10.96 -46.60
CA ALA A 68 -9.71 -11.63 -45.30
C ALA A 68 -8.34 -11.47 -44.63
N ILE A 69 -7.24 -11.68 -45.37
CA ILE A 69 -5.87 -11.49 -44.87
C ILE A 69 -5.68 -10.05 -44.39
N TRP A 70 -6.10 -9.07 -45.19
CA TRP A 70 -6.01 -7.66 -44.81
C TRP A 70 -6.81 -7.34 -43.54
N SER A 71 -8.02 -7.88 -43.41
CA SER A 71 -8.83 -7.72 -42.21
C SER A 71 -8.14 -8.29 -40.96
N GLN A 72 -7.52 -9.48 -41.05
CA GLN A 72 -6.80 -10.05 -39.91
C GLN A 72 -5.56 -9.23 -39.53
N PHE A 73 -4.87 -8.67 -40.51
CA PHE A 73 -3.78 -7.74 -40.26
C PHE A 73 -4.26 -6.50 -39.51
N GLN A 74 -5.37 -5.90 -39.93
CA GLN A 74 -5.96 -4.75 -39.25
C GLN A 74 -6.37 -5.09 -37.82
N THR A 75 -7.00 -6.24 -37.59
CA THR A 75 -7.34 -6.72 -36.24
C THR A 75 -6.10 -6.87 -35.37
N ALA A 76 -5.05 -7.53 -35.87
CA ALA A 76 -3.80 -7.73 -35.12
C ALA A 76 -3.13 -6.39 -34.75
N ALA A 77 -3.02 -5.45 -35.71
CA ALA A 77 -2.40 -4.14 -35.48
C ALA A 77 -3.24 -3.25 -34.54
N GLY A 78 -4.57 -3.27 -34.71
CA GLY A 78 -5.51 -2.50 -33.90
C GLY A 78 -5.50 -2.98 -32.44
N THR A 79 -5.61 -4.29 -32.23
CA THR A 79 -5.54 -4.90 -30.89
C THR A 79 -4.21 -4.63 -30.21
N LEU A 80 -3.08 -4.68 -30.93
CA LEU A 80 -1.77 -4.34 -30.38
C LEU A 80 -1.69 -2.87 -29.92
N THR A 81 -2.28 -1.97 -30.69
CA THR A 81 -2.37 -0.55 -30.31
C THR A 81 -3.23 -0.36 -29.05
N SER A 82 -4.34 -1.08 -28.95
CA SER A 82 -5.18 -1.10 -27.75
C SER A 82 -4.43 -1.64 -26.54
N ILE A 83 -3.70 -2.75 -26.67
CA ILE A 83 -2.87 -3.32 -25.60
C ILE A 83 -1.89 -2.29 -25.05
N TYR A 84 -1.17 -1.57 -25.92
CA TYR A 84 -0.23 -0.54 -25.50
C TYR A 84 -0.92 0.56 -24.70
N ARG A 85 -2.01 1.11 -25.24
CA ARG A 85 -2.78 2.19 -24.59
C ARG A 85 -3.32 1.74 -23.23
N GLU A 86 -3.98 0.59 -23.19
CA GLU A 86 -4.59 0.03 -21.99
C GLU A 86 -3.55 -0.29 -20.92
N SER A 87 -2.36 -0.78 -21.31
CA SER A 87 -1.25 -1.01 -20.40
C SER A 87 -0.76 0.29 -19.77
N CYS A 88 -0.59 1.36 -20.55
CA CYS A 88 -0.18 2.66 -20.03
C CYS A 88 -1.23 3.28 -19.08
N GLU A 89 -2.51 3.18 -19.43
CA GLU A 89 -3.61 3.68 -18.60
C GLU A 89 -3.77 2.87 -17.31
N SER A 90 -3.69 1.55 -17.40
CA SER A 90 -3.72 0.63 -16.26
C SER A 90 -2.58 0.94 -15.30
N LEU A 91 -1.34 1.06 -15.81
CA LEU A 91 -0.18 1.38 -14.98
C LEU A 91 -0.36 2.68 -14.19
N LYS A 92 -0.97 3.71 -14.79
CA LYS A 92 -1.27 4.96 -14.09
C LYS A 92 -2.31 4.77 -12.99
N ARG A 93 -3.43 4.10 -13.30
CA ARG A 93 -4.53 3.86 -12.35
C ARG A 93 -4.08 2.99 -11.17
N THR A 94 -3.41 1.88 -11.45
CA THR A 94 -2.86 0.98 -10.44
C THR A 94 -1.81 1.65 -9.56
N ASN A 95 -0.91 2.47 -10.12
CA ASN A 95 0.07 3.20 -9.31
C ASN A 95 -0.58 4.19 -8.34
N GLU A 96 -1.64 4.87 -8.76
CA GLU A 96 -2.34 5.79 -7.85
C GLU A 96 -3.05 5.03 -6.73
N LEU A 97 -3.76 3.94 -7.05
CA LEU A 97 -4.37 3.07 -6.05
C LEU A 97 -3.35 2.46 -5.08
N ALA A 98 -2.17 2.07 -5.58
CA ALA A 98 -1.09 1.54 -4.75
C ALA A 98 -0.57 2.58 -3.75
N LYS A 99 -0.43 3.84 -4.17
CA LYS A 99 -0.08 4.93 -3.25
C LYS A 99 -1.16 5.14 -2.19
N GLN A 100 -2.43 5.18 -2.60
CA GLN A 100 -3.54 5.37 -1.66
C GLN A 100 -3.67 4.21 -0.67
N SER A 101 -3.52 2.96 -1.13
CA SER A 101 -3.47 1.79 -0.24
C SER A 101 -2.30 1.90 0.76
N GLY A 102 -1.11 2.29 0.29
CA GLY A 102 0.04 2.53 1.16
C GLY A 102 -0.20 3.61 2.21
N TYR A 103 -0.82 4.74 1.84
CA TYR A 103 -1.21 5.78 2.78
C TYR A 103 -2.27 5.31 3.78
N GLN A 104 -3.29 4.60 3.32
CA GLN A 104 -4.34 4.04 4.17
C GLN A 104 -3.74 3.08 5.20
N LYS A 105 -2.89 2.15 4.78
CA LYS A 105 -2.21 1.21 5.68
C LYS A 105 -1.37 1.92 6.71
N ARG A 106 -0.47 2.82 6.29
CA ARG A 106 0.39 3.61 7.19
C ARG A 106 -0.45 4.41 8.19
N ASN A 107 -1.50 5.08 7.73
CA ASN A 107 -2.35 5.89 8.59
C ASN A 107 -3.11 5.02 9.59
N SER A 108 -3.63 3.87 9.17
CA SER A 108 -4.29 2.90 10.06
C SER A 108 -3.34 2.39 11.15
N GLU A 109 -2.10 2.02 10.80
CA GLU A 109 -1.09 1.58 11.77
C GLU A 109 -0.75 2.69 12.79
N LEU A 110 -0.53 3.92 12.33
CA LEU A 110 -0.27 5.07 13.19
C LEU A 110 -1.46 5.40 14.09
N PHE A 111 -2.67 5.35 13.54
CA PHE A 111 -3.90 5.60 14.27
C PHE A 111 -4.11 4.56 15.38
N ASN A 112 -3.94 3.27 15.04
CA ASN A 112 -4.00 2.18 16.02
C ASN A 112 -2.91 2.27 17.10
N TRP A 113 -1.71 2.76 16.76
CA TRP A 113 -0.69 3.07 17.76
C TRP A 113 -1.10 4.23 18.67
N ALA A 114 -1.63 5.32 18.10
CA ALA A 114 -2.08 6.49 18.86
C ALA A 114 -3.25 6.15 19.81
N LYS A 115 -4.06 5.15 19.47
CA LYS A 115 -5.11 4.58 20.33
C LYS A 115 -4.58 3.79 21.55
N ARG A 116 -3.27 3.67 21.78
CA ARG A 116 -2.73 2.93 22.94
C ARG A 116 -2.50 3.86 24.14
N LYS A 117 -2.61 3.30 25.37
CA LYS A 117 -2.41 4.06 26.63
C LYS A 117 -1.01 4.68 26.78
N ARG A 118 0.03 4.16 26.12
CA ARG A 118 1.40 4.73 26.12
C ARG A 118 1.68 5.45 24.80
N ARG A 119 1.47 6.78 24.78
CA ARG A 119 1.44 7.61 23.57
C ARG A 119 2.77 8.31 23.21
N LEU A 120 3.81 8.17 24.03
CA LEU A 120 5.10 8.84 23.78
C LEU A 120 6.04 7.92 23.00
N ILE A 121 6.48 8.38 21.83
CA ILE A 121 7.61 7.82 21.08
C ILE A 121 8.82 8.74 21.27
N ARG A 122 9.98 8.16 21.58
CA ARG A 122 11.24 8.90 21.64
C ARG A 122 11.71 9.25 20.22
N ARG A 123 12.37 10.40 20.05
CA ARG A 123 12.81 10.90 18.73
C ARG A 123 13.67 9.86 18.00
N GLU A 124 14.61 9.27 18.70
CA GLU A 124 15.56 8.29 18.21
C GLU A 124 14.90 6.96 17.80
N ASP A 125 13.84 6.55 18.51
CA ASP A 125 13.04 5.37 18.16
C ASP A 125 12.25 5.65 16.87
N LEU A 126 11.67 6.85 16.74
CA LEU A 126 10.98 7.27 15.51
C LEU A 126 11.93 7.32 14.31
N LEU A 127 13.11 7.92 14.48
CA LEU A 127 14.11 8.01 13.41
C LEU A 127 14.62 6.63 13.00
N ALA A 128 14.84 5.72 13.96
CA ALA A 128 15.21 4.35 13.67
C ALA A 128 14.11 3.63 12.88
N TYR A 129 12.85 3.74 13.33
CA TYR A 129 11.68 3.17 12.65
C TYR A 129 11.55 3.68 11.21
N LEU A 130 11.56 5.00 10.99
CA LEU A 130 11.44 5.61 9.67
C LEU A 130 12.59 5.24 8.73
N ALA A 131 13.78 4.98 9.27
CA ALA A 131 14.95 4.55 8.50
C ALA A 131 15.05 3.03 8.32
N GLY A 132 14.13 2.23 8.86
CA GLY A 132 14.21 0.77 8.84
C GLY A 132 15.39 0.21 9.67
N LYS A 133 15.84 0.95 10.68
CA LYS A 133 16.96 0.60 11.57
C LYS A 133 16.45 0.11 12.93
N HIS A 134 17.30 -0.66 13.63
CA HIS A 134 17.01 -1.02 15.02
C HIS A 134 17.06 0.20 15.94
N PRO A 135 16.17 0.29 16.95
CA PRO A 135 16.20 1.37 17.93
C PRO A 135 17.53 1.36 18.70
N PRO A 136 18.06 2.53 19.07
CA PRO A 136 19.32 2.59 19.80
C PRO A 136 19.17 1.91 21.17
N PRO A 137 20.26 1.31 21.69
CA PRO A 137 20.24 0.76 23.04
C PRO A 137 19.84 1.85 24.05
N PRO A 138 19.10 1.48 25.11
CA PRO A 138 18.70 2.44 26.13
C PRO A 138 19.93 3.12 26.70
N PRO A 139 19.85 4.44 27.01
CA PRO A 139 20.97 5.15 27.59
C PRO A 139 21.38 4.41 28.86
N ARG A 140 22.65 3.99 28.92
CA ARG A 140 23.21 3.41 30.14
C ARG A 140 23.01 4.47 31.22
N GLN A 141 22.29 4.13 32.29
CA GLN A 141 22.19 5.00 33.45
C GLN A 141 23.62 5.22 33.94
N SER A 142 24.17 6.41 33.69
CA SER A 142 25.42 6.83 34.30
C SER A 142 25.12 6.92 35.79
N HIS A 143 25.40 5.84 36.53
CA HIS A 143 25.44 5.85 37.98
C HIS A 143 26.48 6.88 38.40
N HIS A 144 26.05 8.14 38.54
CA HIS A 144 26.85 9.18 39.14
C HIS A 144 27.07 8.74 40.59
N HIS A 145 28.21 8.12 40.86
CA HIS A 145 28.71 7.93 42.20
C HIS A 145 28.90 9.34 42.78
N HIS A 146 27.94 9.76 43.61
CA HIS A 146 28.12 10.92 44.48
C HIS A 146 29.24 10.56 45.46
N PRO A 147 30.41 11.23 45.44
CA PRO A 147 31.38 11.02 46.49
C PRO A 147 30.83 11.71 47.74
N HIS A 148 30.44 10.90 48.72
CA HIS A 148 30.12 11.37 50.06
C HIS A 148 31.38 12.03 50.66
N HIS A 149 31.49 13.36 50.57
CA HIS A 149 32.43 14.11 51.40
C HIS A 149 31.91 14.08 52.84
N ARG A 150 32.28 13.04 53.60
CA ARG A 150 32.27 13.09 55.07
C ARG A 150 33.37 14.05 55.50
N LEU A 151 33.02 15.32 55.72
CA LEU A 151 33.83 16.19 56.56
C LEU A 151 33.65 15.73 58.01
N LEU A 152 34.67 15.03 58.51
CA LEU A 152 34.89 14.80 59.93
C LEU A 152 35.00 16.16 60.61
N SER A 153 34.04 16.45 61.49
CA SER A 153 34.18 17.45 62.54
C SER A 153 35.36 17.05 63.44
N ARG A 154 36.46 17.80 63.36
CA ARG A 154 37.50 17.81 64.38
C ARG A 154 37.37 19.11 65.17
N ILE A 155 36.99 18.90 66.45
CA ILE A 155 37.38 19.58 67.71
C ILE A 155 37.74 21.06 67.58
#